data_AF-A0A3C1Q1G0-F1
#
_entry.id   AF-A0A3C1Q1G0-F1
#
_cell.length_a   1.000
_cell.length_b   1.000
_cell.length_c   1.000
_cell.angle_alpha   90.00
_cell.angle_beta   90.00
_cell.angle_gamma   90.00
#
_symmetry.space_group_name_H-M   'P 1'
#
loop_
_entity.id
_entity.type
_entity.pdbx_description
1 polymer ?
#
loop_
_entity_poly.entity_id
_entity_poly.type
_entity_poly.pdbx_seq_one_letter_code
_entity_poly.pdbx_strand_id
1 'polypeptide(L)'
;MSIDRRSFLNHSALFTAATTLPARWCRAKDLPVNRKLKMRFAVASDLHYGQANTPFVQIAEEMVGWMNKEKQGKGLDLLFINGDLTHDNPQLLLELRDKHLSKLEVPYYCTKGNHDYLDPKEKSPTESWKKIWGYDANHTVTHKEFAFVLADTSAPAKSNVYRAASREWLKAEFEKYAKAPAIFSLIHIQQRKHKVCGWPQHGVNDVNQVEEGEAVMSLLETTPNVRGVFHGHNHDQTSMWISGDRRYFFDSHVGGSWGAAKGYRIVEIDELNRMVTYQVNAEAGKELNRND
;
A
#
# COMPACT_ATOMS: atom_id res chain seq x y z
N MET A 1 -52.88 47.96 8.30
CA MET A 1 -52.17 46.95 9.12
C MET A 1 -50.94 46.52 8.34
N SER A 2 -49.77 47.02 8.75
CA SER A 2 -48.49 46.79 8.09
C SER A 2 -47.88 45.49 8.60
N ILE A 3 -47.75 44.49 7.74
CA ILE A 3 -47.03 43.25 8.07
C ILE A 3 -45.53 43.58 8.01
N ASP A 4 -44.89 43.45 9.17
CA ASP A 4 -43.50 43.73 9.42
C ASP A 4 -42.59 42.77 8.64
N ARG A 5 -41.72 43.31 7.80
CA ARG A 5 -40.77 42.57 6.94
C ARG A 5 -39.53 42.05 7.70
N ARG A 6 -39.57 41.98 9.03
CA ARG A 6 -38.41 41.63 9.89
C ARG A 6 -38.50 40.29 10.63
N SER A 7 -39.39 39.39 10.26
CA SER A 7 -39.46 38.04 10.87
C SER A 7 -39.40 36.90 9.85
N PHE A 8 -38.38 36.91 8.98
CA PHE A 8 -38.09 35.78 8.09
C PHE A 8 -36.58 35.51 7.97
N LEU A 9 -35.87 35.56 9.10
CA LEU A 9 -34.44 35.19 9.17
C LEU A 9 -34.11 34.25 10.34
N ASN A 10 -35.11 33.54 10.87
CA ASN A 10 -34.86 32.37 11.71
C ASN A 10 -35.24 31.14 10.89
N HIS A 11 -34.33 30.17 10.81
CA HIS A 11 -34.40 28.89 10.09
C HIS A 11 -33.69 28.86 8.73
N SER A 12 -32.38 29.09 8.75
CA SER A 12 -31.47 28.37 7.85
C SER A 12 -30.37 27.76 8.70
N ALA A 13 -30.66 26.62 9.32
CA ALA A 13 -29.62 25.69 9.69
C ALA A 13 -28.90 25.35 8.38
N LEU A 14 -27.71 25.91 8.17
CA LEU A 14 -26.79 25.41 7.16
C LEU A 14 -26.47 23.95 7.54
N PHE A 15 -27.26 23.03 7.01
CA PHE A 15 -26.73 21.72 6.67
C PHE A 15 -25.77 21.96 5.52
N THR A 16 -24.56 22.44 5.81
CA THR A 16 -23.42 22.14 4.94
C THR A 16 -23.36 20.63 4.93
N ALA A 17 -23.84 20.02 3.86
CA ALA A 17 -23.45 18.66 3.52
C ALA A 17 -21.93 18.65 3.66
N ALA A 18 -21.42 17.93 4.67
CA ALA A 18 -20.00 17.78 4.88
C ALA A 18 -19.48 17.01 3.67
N THR A 19 -19.17 17.74 2.59
CA THR A 19 -18.41 17.20 1.48
C THR A 19 -17.06 16.90 2.11
N THR A 20 -16.80 15.61 2.31
CA THR A 20 -15.51 15.14 2.79
C THR A 20 -14.48 15.64 1.78
N LEU A 21 -13.70 16.64 2.17
CA LEU A 21 -12.71 17.24 1.27
C LEU A 21 -11.77 16.13 0.81
N PRO A 22 -11.47 16.04 -0.50
CA PRO A 22 -10.58 15.00 -0.99
C PRO A 22 -9.21 15.16 -0.36
N ALA A 23 -8.54 14.04 -0.09
CA ALA A 23 -7.24 14.08 0.53
C ALA A 23 -6.19 14.68 -0.41
N ARG A 24 -5.25 15.46 0.13
CA ARG A 24 -4.25 16.18 -0.67
C ARG A 24 -2.86 16.08 -0.08
N TRP A 25 -1.89 15.85 -0.95
CA TRP A 25 -0.48 15.88 -0.57
C TRP A 25 -0.07 17.29 -0.16
N CYS A 26 0.67 17.40 0.93
CA CYS A 26 1.27 18.63 1.41
C CYS A 26 2.76 18.42 1.59
N ARG A 27 3.54 19.51 1.56
CA ARG A 27 4.93 19.48 2.02
C ARG A 27 4.91 19.38 3.54
N ALA A 28 5.78 18.59 4.15
CA ALA A 28 5.69 18.34 5.57
C ALA A 28 5.95 19.62 6.40
N LYS A 29 6.85 20.48 5.92
CA LYS A 29 7.13 21.80 6.51
C LYS A 29 5.93 22.75 6.56
N ASP A 30 4.92 22.54 5.71
CA ASP A 30 3.72 23.40 5.67
C ASP A 30 2.65 22.94 6.69
N LEU A 31 2.89 21.84 7.41
CA LEU A 31 1.92 21.26 8.32
C LEU A 31 2.18 21.65 9.78
N PRO A 32 1.11 21.88 10.59
CA PRO A 32 1.27 22.13 12.01
C PRO A 32 1.90 20.94 12.73
N VAL A 33 2.89 21.20 13.59
CA VAL A 33 3.61 20.17 14.36
C VAL A 33 2.66 19.32 15.21
N ASN A 34 1.63 19.94 15.81
CA ASN A 34 0.68 19.27 16.71
C ASN A 34 -0.65 18.91 16.01
N ARG A 35 -0.63 18.68 14.70
CA ARG A 35 -1.85 18.30 13.97
C ARG A 35 -2.36 16.95 14.48
N LYS A 36 -3.68 16.84 14.64
CA LYS A 36 -4.32 15.57 15.00
C LYS A 36 -4.38 14.67 13.77
N LEU A 37 -3.86 13.46 13.90
CA LEU A 37 -3.93 12.45 12.85
C LEU A 37 -5.32 11.79 12.85
N LYS A 38 -5.92 11.75 11.67
CA LYS A 38 -7.12 10.94 11.40
C LYS A 38 -6.71 9.51 11.06
N MET A 39 -5.68 9.34 10.24
CA MET A 39 -5.18 8.04 9.78
C MET A 39 -3.65 8.02 9.76
N ARG A 40 -3.05 6.94 10.24
CA ARG A 40 -1.62 6.65 10.10
C ARG A 40 -1.43 5.19 9.74
N PHE A 41 -0.88 4.90 8.56
CA PHE A 41 -0.62 3.52 8.13
C PHE A 41 0.82 3.34 7.66
N ALA A 42 1.28 2.09 7.72
CA ALA A 42 2.59 1.67 7.25
C ALA A 42 2.47 0.81 6.00
N VAL A 43 3.45 0.91 5.11
CA VAL A 43 3.65 -0.02 3.99
C VAL A 43 5.07 -0.58 4.09
N ALA A 44 5.16 -1.89 4.32
CA ALA A 44 6.38 -2.68 4.22
C ALA A 44 6.29 -3.55 2.96
N SER A 45 7.42 -4.05 2.46
CA SER A 45 7.46 -4.90 1.27
C SER A 45 8.65 -5.84 1.30
N ASP A 46 8.63 -6.91 0.51
CA ASP A 46 9.80 -7.75 0.21
C ASP A 46 10.49 -8.28 1.49
N LEU A 47 9.74 -9.04 2.29
CA LEU A 47 10.26 -9.67 3.51
C LEU A 47 11.13 -10.89 3.21
N HIS A 48 10.79 -11.63 2.15
CA HIS A 48 11.48 -12.84 1.71
C HIS A 48 11.75 -13.85 2.84
N TYR A 49 10.74 -14.12 3.66
CA TYR A 49 10.84 -15.12 4.71
C TYR A 49 11.19 -16.49 4.10
N GLY A 50 12.31 -17.07 4.55
CA GLY A 50 12.86 -18.32 4.01
C GLY A 50 13.96 -18.17 2.98
N GLN A 51 14.39 -16.96 2.62
CA GLN A 51 15.51 -16.80 1.68
C GLN A 51 16.80 -17.39 2.29
N ALA A 52 17.45 -18.27 1.53
CA ALA A 52 18.70 -18.91 1.95
C ALA A 52 19.79 -17.87 2.25
N ASN A 53 20.66 -18.18 3.22
CA ASN A 53 21.78 -17.34 3.64
C ASN A 53 21.36 -15.94 4.17
N THR A 54 20.14 -15.81 4.68
CA THR A 54 19.67 -14.61 5.38
C THR A 54 19.15 -14.96 6.77
N PRO A 55 19.21 -14.05 7.75
CA PRO A 55 18.62 -14.26 9.06
C PRO A 55 17.10 -13.97 9.02
N PHE A 56 16.37 -14.61 8.10
CA PHE A 56 14.97 -14.27 7.77
C PHE A 56 14.01 -14.34 8.97
N VAL A 57 14.27 -15.22 9.94
CA VAL A 57 13.50 -15.30 11.19
C VAL A 57 13.67 -14.03 12.01
N GLN A 58 14.91 -13.65 12.29
CA GLN A 58 15.24 -12.44 13.04
C GLN A 58 14.68 -11.19 12.32
N ILE A 59 14.80 -11.12 10.99
CA ILE A 59 14.27 -10.01 10.20
C ILE A 59 12.75 -9.89 10.37
N ALA A 60 12.01 -11.00 10.33
CA ALA A 60 10.56 -10.97 10.55
C ALA A 60 10.21 -10.50 11.97
N GLU A 61 10.95 -10.95 12.98
CA GLU A 61 10.77 -10.52 14.38
C GLU A 61 11.11 -9.03 14.56
N GLU A 62 12.16 -8.53 13.91
CA GLU A 62 12.55 -7.11 13.92
C GLU A 62 11.47 -6.24 13.29
N MET A 63 10.95 -6.63 12.12
CA MET A 63 9.88 -5.90 11.44
C MET A 63 8.60 -5.84 12.29
N VAL A 64 8.20 -6.96 12.91
CA VAL A 64 7.09 -6.96 13.90
C VAL A 64 7.39 -5.99 15.05
N GLY A 65 8.61 -6.02 15.58
CA GLY A 65 9.06 -5.12 16.65
C GLY A 65 9.00 -3.64 16.24
N TRP A 66 9.39 -3.31 15.00
CA TRP A 66 9.28 -1.94 14.47
C TRP A 66 7.83 -1.49 14.38
N MET A 67 6.93 -2.34 13.87
CA MET A 67 5.50 -2.02 13.74
C MET A 67 4.81 -1.86 15.08
N ASN A 68 5.13 -2.70 16.07
CA ASN A 68 4.59 -2.57 17.42
C ASN A 68 5.12 -1.30 18.11
N LYS A 69 6.40 -0.91 17.89
CA LYS A 69 6.91 0.39 18.36
C LYS A 69 6.19 1.57 17.72
N GLU A 70 5.89 1.49 16.43
CA GLU A 70 5.10 2.51 15.73
C GLU A 70 3.68 2.62 16.31
N LYS A 71 3.05 1.47 16.60
CA LYS A 71 1.74 1.40 17.25
C LYS A 71 1.74 2.03 18.65
N GLN A 72 2.72 1.69 19.48
CA GLN A 72 2.82 2.16 20.87
C GLN A 72 3.25 3.63 20.98
N GLY A 73 4.05 4.11 20.02
CA GLY A 73 4.57 5.48 19.98
C GLY A 73 3.57 6.48 19.39
N LYS A 74 3.70 6.74 18.08
CA LYS A 74 2.89 7.75 17.37
C LYS A 74 1.47 7.26 17.02
N GLY A 75 1.17 5.99 17.31
CA GLY A 75 -0.04 5.32 16.85
C GLY A 75 0.14 4.79 15.43
N LEU A 76 -0.39 3.59 15.18
CA LEU A 76 -0.47 2.99 13.85
C LEU A 76 -1.84 2.35 13.71
N ASP A 77 -2.54 2.66 12.63
CA ASP A 77 -3.90 2.19 12.39
C ASP A 77 -3.91 0.89 11.57
N LEU A 78 -3.06 0.82 10.56
CA LEU A 78 -2.92 -0.33 9.66
C LEU A 78 -1.47 -0.56 9.23
N LEU A 79 -1.16 -1.81 8.93
CA LEU A 79 0.03 -2.22 8.19
C LEU A 79 -0.38 -2.89 6.87
N PHE A 80 0.35 -2.58 5.80
CA PHE A 80 0.33 -3.37 4.58
C PHE A 80 1.69 -4.01 4.33
N ILE A 81 1.71 -5.28 3.96
CA ILE A 81 2.91 -6.01 3.52
C ILE A 81 2.75 -6.29 2.03
N ASN A 82 3.43 -5.48 1.21
CA ASN A 82 3.14 -5.34 -0.21
C ASN A 82 3.89 -6.35 -1.09
N GLY A 83 3.66 -7.64 -0.88
CA GLY A 83 4.22 -8.71 -1.70
C GLY A 83 5.62 -9.15 -1.30
N ASP A 84 6.02 -10.29 -1.86
CA ASP A 84 7.26 -11.03 -1.58
C ASP A 84 7.43 -11.28 -0.07
N LEU A 85 6.36 -11.77 0.56
CA LEU A 85 6.33 -12.13 1.97
C LEU A 85 7.29 -13.27 2.28
N THR A 86 7.32 -14.26 1.39
CA THR A 86 8.14 -15.47 1.49
C THR A 86 9.07 -15.61 0.30
N HIS A 87 9.95 -16.61 0.34
CA HIS A 87 10.84 -16.93 -0.77
C HIS A 87 10.54 -18.35 -1.30
N ASP A 88 9.68 -18.42 -2.31
CA ASP A 88 9.45 -19.59 -3.17
C ASP A 88 8.93 -20.86 -2.49
N ASN A 89 8.45 -20.76 -1.25
CA ASN A 89 7.92 -21.90 -0.50
C ASN A 89 6.53 -21.59 0.09
N PRO A 90 5.45 -22.21 -0.43
CA PRO A 90 4.10 -21.90 0.00
C PRO A 90 3.87 -22.19 1.49
N GLN A 91 4.53 -23.19 2.09
CA GLN A 91 4.30 -23.53 3.50
C GLN A 91 4.88 -22.49 4.47
N LEU A 92 5.84 -21.70 4.00
CA LEU A 92 6.37 -20.60 4.80
C LEU A 92 5.37 -19.46 4.96
N LEU A 93 4.32 -19.36 4.13
CA LEU A 93 3.28 -18.34 4.31
C LEU A 93 2.50 -18.57 5.61
N LEU A 94 2.16 -19.83 5.91
CA LEU A 94 1.52 -20.19 7.18
C LEU A 94 2.47 -20.02 8.35
N GLU A 95 3.72 -20.44 8.20
CA GLU A 95 4.71 -20.28 9.27
C GLU A 95 4.94 -18.80 9.62
N LEU A 96 5.15 -17.96 8.60
CA LEU A 96 5.31 -16.52 8.77
C LEU A 96 4.08 -15.91 9.46
N ARG A 97 2.87 -16.23 8.98
CA ARG A 97 1.61 -15.75 9.55
C ARG A 97 1.47 -16.15 11.01
N ASP A 98 1.63 -17.44 11.31
CA ASP A 98 1.27 -18.00 12.61
C ASP A 98 2.33 -17.75 13.67
N LYS A 99 3.63 -17.77 13.32
CA LYS A 99 4.72 -17.59 14.29
C LYS A 99 5.14 -16.14 14.49
N HIS A 100 4.98 -15.30 13.48
CA HIS A 100 5.55 -13.93 13.50
C HIS A 100 4.47 -12.86 13.36
N LEU A 101 3.72 -12.86 12.25
CA LEU A 101 2.74 -11.78 12.00
C LEU A 101 1.57 -11.81 12.99
N SER A 102 1.27 -12.96 13.60
CA SER A 102 0.31 -13.08 14.70
C SER A 102 0.65 -12.24 15.94
N LYS A 103 1.90 -11.76 16.06
CA LYS A 103 2.39 -10.92 17.16
C LYS A 103 2.27 -9.41 16.87
N LEU A 104 1.76 -9.01 15.69
CA LEU A 104 1.51 -7.61 15.37
C LEU A 104 0.36 -7.06 16.22
N GLU A 105 0.58 -5.91 16.84
CA GLU A 105 -0.42 -5.17 17.65
C GLU A 105 -1.34 -4.29 16.78
N VAL A 106 -1.10 -4.26 15.48
CA VAL A 106 -1.84 -3.50 14.47
C VAL A 106 -2.49 -4.46 13.47
N PRO A 107 -3.73 -4.19 13.01
CA PRO A 107 -4.29 -4.94 11.89
C PRO A 107 -3.40 -4.82 10.65
N TYR A 108 -3.21 -5.94 9.95
CA TYR A 108 -2.36 -6.00 8.77
C TYR A 108 -3.01 -6.71 7.60
N TYR A 109 -2.60 -6.34 6.39
CA TYR A 109 -3.07 -6.93 5.13
C TYR A 109 -1.91 -7.13 4.16
N CYS A 110 -2.02 -8.17 3.34
CA CYS A 110 -0.94 -8.63 2.49
C CYS A 110 -1.38 -8.65 1.02
N THR A 111 -0.54 -8.16 0.12
CA THR A 111 -0.63 -8.46 -1.32
C THR A 111 0.33 -9.58 -1.67
N LYS A 112 0.12 -10.24 -2.82
CA LYS A 112 1.06 -11.23 -3.35
C LYS A 112 2.16 -10.53 -4.14
N GLY A 113 3.39 -10.98 -3.96
CA GLY A 113 4.49 -10.74 -4.89
C GLY A 113 4.79 -11.94 -5.79
N ASN A 114 5.84 -11.83 -6.59
CA ASN A 114 6.25 -12.90 -7.50
C ASN A 114 6.92 -14.08 -6.80
N HIS A 115 7.37 -13.94 -5.56
CA HIS A 115 7.93 -15.03 -4.74
C HIS A 115 6.90 -15.73 -3.83
N ASP A 116 5.67 -15.20 -3.75
CA ASP A 116 4.60 -15.76 -2.91
C ASP A 116 3.83 -16.88 -3.62
N TYR A 117 4.47 -18.04 -3.67
CA TYR A 117 3.90 -19.22 -4.30
C TYR A 117 2.74 -19.80 -3.49
N LEU A 118 1.81 -20.43 -4.21
CA LEU A 118 0.73 -21.24 -3.66
C LEU A 118 0.98 -22.70 -4.03
N ASP A 119 0.56 -23.62 -3.16
CA ASP A 119 0.69 -25.06 -3.42
C ASP A 119 -0.35 -25.48 -4.49
N PRO A 120 0.06 -26.05 -5.64
CA PRO A 120 -0.89 -26.45 -6.68
C PRO A 120 -1.75 -27.65 -6.28
N LYS A 121 -1.43 -28.33 -5.17
CA LYS A 121 -2.19 -29.50 -4.72
C LYS A 121 -3.54 -29.09 -4.14
N GLU A 122 -4.60 -29.66 -4.71
CA GLU A 122 -5.95 -29.52 -4.17
C GLU A 122 -5.99 -29.95 -2.69
N LYS A 123 -6.74 -29.20 -1.90
CA LYS A 123 -6.92 -29.32 -0.45
C LYS A 123 -5.68 -28.98 0.38
N SER A 124 -4.57 -28.54 -0.23
CA SER A 124 -3.45 -27.98 0.53
C SER A 124 -3.91 -26.75 1.33
N PRO A 125 -3.42 -26.54 2.56
CA PRO A 125 -3.78 -25.35 3.34
C PRO A 125 -3.26 -24.05 2.69
N THR A 126 -2.34 -24.17 1.73
CA THR A 126 -1.73 -23.05 0.99
C THR A 126 -2.08 -23.06 -0.50
N GLU A 127 -3.16 -23.75 -0.90
CA GLU A 127 -3.59 -23.79 -2.31
C GLU A 127 -4.18 -22.46 -2.83
N SER A 128 -4.63 -21.59 -1.92
CA SER A 128 -5.22 -20.30 -2.29
C SER A 128 -4.91 -19.22 -1.25
N TRP A 129 -4.82 -17.99 -1.72
CA TRP A 129 -4.64 -16.81 -0.86
C TRP A 129 -5.75 -16.70 0.19
N LYS A 130 -6.98 -17.01 -0.21
CA LYS A 130 -8.17 -17.00 0.66
C LYS A 130 -8.06 -17.98 1.82
N LYS A 131 -7.49 -19.17 1.63
CA LYS A 131 -7.27 -20.12 2.73
C LYS A 131 -6.22 -19.65 3.73
N ILE A 132 -5.20 -18.94 3.25
CA ILE A 132 -4.11 -18.43 4.09
C ILE A 132 -4.55 -17.17 4.85
N TRP A 133 -5.23 -16.24 4.19
CA TRP A 133 -5.48 -14.90 4.75
C TRP A 133 -6.95 -14.58 5.03
N GLY A 134 -7.88 -15.42 4.56
CA GLY A 134 -9.32 -15.19 4.70
C GLY A 134 -9.92 -14.25 3.65
N TYR A 135 -9.11 -13.73 2.71
CA TYR A 135 -9.55 -12.85 1.63
C TYR A 135 -8.91 -13.21 0.30
N ASP A 136 -9.55 -12.80 -0.80
CA ASP A 136 -9.07 -13.06 -2.16
C ASP A 136 -7.79 -12.26 -2.45
N ALA A 137 -6.95 -12.72 -3.40
CA ALA A 137 -5.67 -12.08 -3.69
C ALA A 137 -5.85 -10.62 -4.14
N ASN A 138 -6.82 -10.42 -5.04
CA ASN A 138 -7.43 -9.11 -5.30
C ASN A 138 -8.46 -8.81 -4.21
N HIS A 139 -8.24 -7.76 -3.41
CA HIS A 139 -9.18 -7.36 -2.37
C HIS A 139 -9.08 -5.88 -2.03
N THR A 140 -10.09 -5.37 -1.33
CA THR A 140 -10.13 -3.98 -0.86
C THR A 140 -10.41 -3.93 0.63
N VAL A 141 -9.66 -3.09 1.32
CA VAL A 141 -9.83 -2.78 2.75
C VAL A 141 -10.37 -1.36 2.88
N THR A 142 -11.36 -1.15 3.73
CA THR A 142 -11.80 0.19 4.12
C THR A 142 -11.47 0.46 5.58
N HIS A 143 -10.99 1.66 5.88
CA HIS A 143 -10.68 2.06 7.25
C HIS A 143 -10.78 3.57 7.39
N LYS A 144 -11.51 4.05 8.42
CA LYS A 144 -11.75 5.48 8.70
C LYS A 144 -12.06 6.30 7.44
N GLU A 145 -13.00 5.83 6.62
CA GLU A 145 -13.46 6.47 5.37
C GLU A 145 -12.52 6.36 4.14
N PHE A 146 -11.30 5.85 4.31
CA PHE A 146 -10.35 5.60 3.22
C PHE A 146 -10.48 4.19 2.65
N ALA A 147 -10.11 4.02 1.38
CA ALA A 147 -10.06 2.73 0.70
C ALA A 147 -8.63 2.36 0.31
N PHE A 148 -8.30 1.08 0.47
CA PHE A 148 -7.01 0.50 0.13
C PHE A 148 -7.27 -0.66 -0.82
N VAL A 149 -6.86 -0.52 -2.08
CA VAL A 149 -7.12 -1.49 -3.15
C VAL A 149 -5.85 -2.27 -3.43
N LEU A 150 -5.87 -3.55 -3.07
CA LEU A 150 -4.74 -4.47 -3.09
C LEU A 150 -4.86 -5.37 -4.33
N ALA A 151 -3.99 -5.15 -5.33
CA ALA A 151 -4.05 -5.85 -6.60
C ALA A 151 -2.98 -6.94 -6.73
N ASP A 152 -3.42 -8.13 -7.11
CA ASP A 152 -2.57 -9.28 -7.41
C ASP A 152 -1.90 -9.11 -8.79
N THR A 153 -0.58 -9.26 -8.80
CA THR A 153 0.26 -9.26 -10.02
C THR A 153 1.11 -10.53 -10.11
N SER A 154 0.78 -11.55 -9.31
CA SER A 154 1.51 -12.81 -9.30
C SER A 154 1.32 -13.61 -10.59
N ALA A 155 2.34 -14.42 -10.89
CA ALA A 155 2.38 -15.34 -12.02
C ALA A 155 2.59 -16.76 -11.52
N PRO A 156 2.45 -17.80 -12.38
CA PRO A 156 2.83 -19.16 -12.00
C PRO A 156 4.25 -19.22 -11.43
N ALA A 157 4.44 -20.09 -10.43
CA ALA A 157 5.71 -20.23 -9.72
C ALA A 157 6.89 -20.42 -10.68
N LYS A 158 8.01 -19.75 -10.41
CA LYS A 158 9.27 -19.82 -11.18
C LYS A 158 9.16 -19.42 -12.65
N SER A 159 8.10 -18.71 -13.04
CA SER A 159 7.93 -18.26 -14.44
C SER A 159 8.83 -17.09 -14.83
N ASN A 160 9.36 -16.33 -13.86
CA ASN A 160 10.05 -15.04 -14.07
C ASN A 160 9.18 -14.01 -14.84
N VAL A 161 7.87 -14.18 -14.79
CA VAL A 161 6.90 -13.29 -15.43
C VAL A 161 6.38 -12.28 -14.42
N TYR A 162 6.44 -11.01 -14.79
CA TYR A 162 5.88 -9.87 -14.06
C TYR A 162 4.67 -9.37 -14.84
N ARG A 163 3.50 -9.55 -14.24
CA ARG A 163 2.19 -9.35 -14.87
C ARG A 163 1.60 -7.98 -14.54
N ALA A 164 0.75 -7.52 -15.44
CA ALA A 164 -0.11 -6.38 -15.16
C ALA A 164 -1.20 -6.77 -14.15
N ALA A 165 -1.66 -5.79 -13.36
CA ALA A 165 -2.85 -5.94 -12.55
C ALA A 165 -4.10 -5.99 -13.45
N SER A 166 -5.19 -6.61 -12.98
CA SER A 166 -6.45 -6.58 -13.74
C SER A 166 -7.03 -5.16 -13.75
N ARG A 167 -7.02 -4.53 -14.93
CA ARG A 167 -7.59 -3.20 -15.14
C ARG A 167 -9.10 -3.18 -14.88
N GLU A 168 -9.82 -4.21 -15.32
CA GLU A 168 -11.28 -4.31 -15.15
C GLU A 168 -11.65 -4.35 -13.68
N TRP A 169 -10.93 -5.17 -12.90
CA TRP A 169 -11.15 -5.28 -11.46
C TRP A 169 -10.80 -3.99 -10.73
N LEU A 170 -9.65 -3.39 -11.03
CA LEU A 170 -9.24 -2.10 -10.45
C LEU A 170 -10.28 -1.02 -10.76
N LYS A 171 -10.76 -0.94 -12.01
CA LYS A 171 -11.77 0.03 -12.41
C LYS A 171 -13.05 -0.14 -11.59
N ALA A 172 -13.54 -1.37 -11.45
CA ALA A 172 -14.75 -1.66 -10.68
C ALA A 172 -14.59 -1.25 -9.21
N GLU A 173 -13.46 -1.54 -8.57
CA GLU A 173 -13.21 -1.15 -7.18
C GLU A 173 -13.03 0.38 -7.04
N PHE A 174 -12.36 1.05 -7.98
CA PHE A 174 -12.25 2.51 -7.97
C PHE A 174 -13.61 3.20 -8.11
N GLU A 175 -14.50 2.68 -8.97
CA GLU A 175 -15.87 3.19 -9.13
C GLU A 175 -16.70 2.99 -7.86
N LYS A 176 -16.58 1.81 -7.23
CA LYS A 176 -17.24 1.49 -5.95
C LYS A 176 -16.82 2.43 -4.81
N TYR A 177 -15.57 2.87 -4.80
CA TYR A 177 -15.02 3.79 -3.79
C TYR A 177 -14.80 5.21 -4.30
N ALA A 178 -15.49 5.64 -5.36
CA ALA A 178 -15.33 6.97 -5.95
C ALA A 178 -15.62 8.14 -4.98
N LYS A 179 -16.35 7.88 -3.88
CA LYS A 179 -16.65 8.87 -2.83
C LYS A 179 -15.65 8.86 -1.66
N ALA A 180 -14.72 7.92 -1.60
CA ALA A 180 -13.69 7.91 -0.57
C ALA A 180 -12.77 9.14 -0.75
N PRO A 181 -12.36 9.84 0.32
CA PRO A 181 -11.47 11.00 0.19
C PRO A 181 -10.12 10.66 -0.43
N ALA A 182 -9.66 9.42 -0.23
CA ALA A 182 -8.53 8.83 -0.91
C ALA A 182 -8.73 7.33 -1.11
N ILE A 183 -8.25 6.86 -2.26
CA ILE A 183 -7.95 5.47 -2.56
C ILE A 183 -6.43 5.34 -2.61
N PHE A 184 -5.88 4.35 -1.91
CA PHE A 184 -4.48 3.96 -1.99
C PHE A 184 -4.40 2.61 -2.68
N SER A 185 -3.63 2.52 -3.75
CA SER A 185 -3.48 1.26 -4.50
C SER A 185 -2.15 0.62 -4.11
N LEU A 186 -2.19 -0.67 -3.75
CA LEU A 186 -0.99 -1.45 -3.43
C LEU A 186 -0.86 -2.52 -4.51
N ILE A 187 0.24 -2.44 -5.25
CA ILE A 187 0.52 -3.31 -6.38
C ILE A 187 2.00 -3.67 -6.31
N HIS A 188 2.33 -4.93 -6.06
CA HIS A 188 3.73 -5.32 -5.85
C HIS A 188 4.60 -5.02 -7.09
N ILE A 189 4.20 -5.50 -8.27
CA ILE A 189 4.86 -5.20 -9.54
C ILE A 189 4.41 -3.83 -10.07
N GLN A 190 5.36 -2.96 -10.37
CA GLN A 190 5.07 -1.67 -10.99
C GLN A 190 4.61 -1.83 -12.45
N GLN A 191 3.63 -1.03 -12.86
CA GLN A 191 2.81 -1.30 -14.04
C GLN A 191 3.40 -0.78 -15.36
N ARG A 192 4.47 0.04 -15.31
CA ARG A 192 5.21 0.41 -16.52
C ARG A 192 5.94 -0.81 -17.09
N LYS A 193 6.22 -0.76 -18.39
CA LYS A 193 7.14 -1.71 -19.03
C LYS A 193 8.48 -1.80 -18.29
N HIS A 194 9.03 -3.00 -18.23
CA HIS A 194 10.40 -3.25 -17.74
C HIS A 194 11.44 -2.37 -18.47
N LYS A 195 12.36 -1.76 -17.71
CA LYS A 195 13.46 -0.90 -18.19
C LYS A 195 13.03 0.38 -18.94
N VAL A 196 11.93 1.00 -18.53
CA VAL A 196 11.61 2.37 -18.98
C VAL A 196 12.64 3.35 -18.40
N CYS A 197 13.23 4.19 -19.27
CA CYS A 197 14.20 5.20 -18.86
C CYS A 197 13.58 6.20 -17.86
N GLY A 198 14.30 6.49 -16.78
CA GLY A 198 13.83 7.41 -15.72
C GLY A 198 12.83 6.80 -14.74
N TRP A 199 12.59 5.49 -14.81
CA TRP A 199 11.67 4.76 -13.94
C TRP A 199 12.38 3.54 -13.30
N PRO A 200 11.90 3.01 -12.16
CA PRO A 200 12.45 1.78 -11.60
C PRO A 200 12.48 0.63 -12.59
N GLN A 201 13.58 -0.12 -12.56
CA GLN A 201 13.96 -1.05 -13.62
C GLN A 201 12.93 -2.17 -13.82
N HIS A 202 12.43 -2.74 -12.72
CA HIS A 202 11.66 -3.98 -12.73
C HIS A 202 10.16 -3.69 -12.71
N GLY A 203 9.56 -3.64 -13.91
CA GLY A 203 8.11 -3.61 -14.11
C GLY A 203 7.61 -4.75 -14.97
N VAL A 204 6.43 -4.58 -15.57
CA VAL A 204 5.78 -5.59 -16.43
C VAL A 204 6.73 -6.01 -17.55
N ASN A 205 7.07 -7.30 -17.58
CA ASN A 205 8.03 -7.87 -18.53
C ASN A 205 7.40 -8.85 -19.52
N ASP A 206 6.17 -9.31 -19.25
CA ASP A 206 5.41 -10.12 -20.19
C ASP A 206 5.03 -9.24 -21.38
N VAL A 207 5.57 -9.56 -22.55
CA VAL A 207 5.33 -8.79 -23.79
C VAL A 207 3.84 -8.70 -24.12
N ASN A 208 3.05 -9.70 -23.73
CA ASN A 208 1.61 -9.73 -23.98
C ASN A 208 0.80 -8.92 -22.95
N GLN A 209 1.45 -8.36 -21.93
CA GLN A 209 0.79 -7.59 -20.87
C GLN A 209 1.32 -6.17 -20.74
N VAL A 210 2.31 -5.78 -21.55
CA VAL A 210 2.82 -4.41 -21.54
C VAL A 210 1.69 -3.41 -21.81
N GLU A 211 0.86 -3.66 -22.83
CA GLU A 211 -0.28 -2.79 -23.15
C GLU A 211 -1.28 -2.71 -21.99
N GLU A 212 -1.55 -3.84 -21.32
CA GLU A 212 -2.42 -3.89 -20.14
C GLU A 212 -1.83 -3.12 -18.95
N GLY A 213 -0.53 -3.24 -18.70
CA GLY A 213 0.17 -2.49 -17.66
C GLY A 213 0.12 -0.98 -17.89
N GLU A 214 0.34 -0.53 -19.13
CA GLU A 214 0.20 0.88 -19.49
C GLU A 214 -1.27 1.35 -19.40
N ALA A 215 -2.24 0.47 -19.69
CA ALA A 215 -3.66 0.77 -19.49
C ALA A 215 -4.03 0.88 -18.00
N VAL A 216 -3.40 0.11 -17.12
CA VAL A 216 -3.52 0.26 -15.66
C VAL A 216 -2.89 1.58 -15.21
N MET A 217 -1.71 1.96 -15.73
CA MET A 217 -1.12 3.28 -15.46
C MET A 217 -2.08 4.41 -15.83
N SER A 218 -2.70 4.33 -17.01
CA SER A 218 -3.70 5.31 -17.44
C SER A 218 -4.92 5.36 -16.51
N LEU A 219 -5.44 4.22 -16.06
CA LEU A 219 -6.55 4.15 -15.11
C LEU A 219 -6.18 4.80 -13.77
N LEU A 220 -4.99 4.51 -13.24
CA LEU A 220 -4.49 5.09 -11.99
C LEU A 220 -4.36 6.62 -12.12
N GLU A 221 -3.86 7.10 -13.26
CA GLU A 221 -3.65 8.52 -13.54
C GLU A 221 -4.95 9.32 -13.71
N THR A 222 -5.96 8.69 -14.29
CA THR A 222 -7.25 9.33 -14.59
C THR A 222 -8.26 9.23 -13.44
N THR A 223 -8.02 8.38 -12.44
CA THR A 223 -8.91 8.23 -11.28
C THR A 223 -8.66 9.33 -10.23
N PRO A 224 -9.57 10.32 -10.04
CA PRO A 224 -9.25 11.54 -9.30
C PRO A 224 -8.88 11.33 -7.83
N ASN A 225 -9.51 10.37 -7.15
CA ASN A 225 -9.33 10.10 -5.74
C ASN A 225 -8.28 9.00 -5.45
N VAL A 226 -7.60 8.42 -6.45
CA VAL A 226 -6.40 7.59 -6.22
C VAL A 226 -5.23 8.47 -5.81
N ARG A 227 -4.85 8.48 -4.54
CA ARG A 227 -3.88 9.45 -4.02
C ARG A 227 -2.46 8.92 -3.92
N GLY A 228 -2.26 7.61 -3.83
CA GLY A 228 -0.93 7.01 -3.83
C GLY A 228 -0.98 5.59 -4.37
N VAL A 229 0.06 5.21 -5.10
CA VAL A 229 0.28 3.86 -5.59
C VAL A 229 1.59 3.36 -4.96
N PHE A 230 1.56 2.20 -4.33
CA PHE A 230 2.69 1.65 -3.58
C PHE A 230 3.18 0.37 -4.25
N HIS A 231 4.49 0.26 -4.38
CA HIS A 231 5.20 -0.82 -5.05
C HIS A 231 6.30 -1.41 -4.18
N GLY A 232 6.52 -2.72 -4.37
CA GLY A 232 7.67 -3.46 -3.87
C GLY A 232 8.66 -3.74 -5.00
N HIS A 233 9.25 -4.94 -4.95
CA HIS A 233 9.98 -5.63 -6.04
C HIS A 233 11.31 -4.97 -6.48
N ASN A 234 11.36 -3.65 -6.56
CA ASN A 234 12.56 -2.89 -6.84
C ASN A 234 13.23 -2.53 -5.51
N HIS A 235 13.82 -3.53 -4.85
CA HIS A 235 14.34 -3.41 -3.48
C HIS A 235 15.36 -2.28 -3.29
N ASP A 236 15.98 -1.79 -4.35
CA ASP A 236 16.96 -0.72 -4.32
C ASP A 236 16.32 0.70 -4.31
N GLN A 237 15.00 0.79 -4.45
CA GLN A 237 14.28 2.05 -4.52
C GLN A 237 13.56 2.37 -3.20
N THR A 238 13.83 3.56 -2.67
CA THR A 238 13.16 4.11 -1.46
C THR A 238 12.38 5.41 -1.77
N SER A 239 12.29 5.79 -3.04
CA SER A 239 11.88 7.12 -3.46
C SER A 239 10.45 7.14 -4.03
N MET A 240 10.05 8.32 -4.51
CA MET A 240 8.74 8.57 -5.11
C MET A 240 8.95 9.05 -6.55
N TRP A 241 8.15 8.51 -7.45
CA TRP A 241 8.02 8.97 -8.83
C TRP A 241 6.69 9.67 -9.03
N ILE A 242 6.67 10.61 -9.98
CA ILE A 242 5.47 11.32 -10.38
C ILE A 242 5.22 10.98 -11.85
N SER A 243 3.98 10.60 -12.15
CA SER A 243 3.49 10.48 -13.52
C SER A 243 2.08 11.05 -13.59
N GLY A 244 1.87 12.00 -14.50
CA GLY A 244 0.73 12.92 -14.43
C GLY A 244 0.68 13.61 -13.06
N ASP A 245 -0.47 13.54 -12.39
CA ASP A 245 -0.65 14.05 -11.02
C ASP A 245 -0.48 12.97 -9.93
N ARG A 246 -0.20 11.72 -10.31
CA ARG A 246 -0.14 10.59 -9.38
C ARG A 246 1.27 10.37 -8.85
N ARG A 247 1.33 9.86 -7.62
CA ARG A 247 2.57 9.53 -6.91
C ARG A 247 2.68 8.02 -6.78
N TYR A 248 3.84 7.53 -7.19
CA TYR A 248 4.22 6.12 -7.18
C TYR A 248 5.36 5.97 -6.18
N PHE A 249 5.10 5.24 -5.11
CA PHE A 249 6.03 5.05 -4.01
C PHE A 249 6.66 3.66 -4.13
N PHE A 250 7.98 3.62 -3.98
CA PHE A 250 8.71 2.37 -3.89
C PHE A 250 9.24 2.26 -2.47
N ASP A 251 8.86 1.16 -1.82
CA ASP A 251 8.97 1.03 -0.37
C ASP A 251 10.22 0.25 0.07
N SER A 252 11.15 0.00 -0.87
CA SER A 252 12.34 -0.84 -0.68
C SER A 252 11.93 -2.24 -0.22
N HIS A 253 12.66 -2.79 0.74
CA HIS A 253 12.45 -4.10 1.32
C HIS A 253 12.60 -4.04 2.85
N VAL A 254 11.88 -4.90 3.57
CA VAL A 254 12.13 -5.17 5.00
C VAL A 254 13.05 -6.37 5.21
N GLY A 255 13.28 -7.20 4.20
CA GLY A 255 14.07 -8.42 4.34
C GLY A 255 14.79 -8.87 3.07
N GLY A 256 15.35 -10.06 3.10
CA GLY A 256 16.23 -10.55 2.04
C GLY A 256 17.66 -10.00 2.07
N SER A 257 18.42 -10.31 1.02
CA SER A 257 19.89 -10.22 0.99
C SER A 257 20.48 -9.01 0.28
N TRP A 258 19.68 -8.22 -0.43
CA TRP A 258 20.13 -7.09 -1.24
C TRP A 258 19.04 -6.03 -1.37
N GLY A 259 19.47 -4.81 -1.69
CA GLY A 259 18.60 -3.65 -1.89
C GLY A 259 19.10 -2.43 -1.13
N ALA A 260 18.23 -1.46 -0.90
CA ALA A 260 18.53 -0.28 -0.08
C ALA A 260 18.52 -0.65 1.43
N ALA A 261 18.55 0.35 2.30
CA ALA A 261 18.44 0.07 3.75
C ALA A 261 17.05 -0.52 4.07
N LYS A 262 17.01 -1.48 5.01
CA LYS A 262 15.75 -2.13 5.38
C LYS A 262 14.81 -1.14 6.06
N GLY A 263 13.55 -1.17 5.68
CA GLY A 263 12.64 -0.12 6.10
C GLY A 263 11.22 -0.26 5.61
N TYR A 264 10.42 0.75 5.93
CA TYR A 264 9.01 0.82 5.59
C TYR A 264 8.59 2.27 5.38
N ARG A 265 7.47 2.46 4.70
CA ARG A 265 6.86 3.77 4.49
C ARG A 265 5.81 4.04 5.55
N ILE A 266 5.78 5.26 6.06
CA ILE A 266 4.67 5.78 6.82
C ILE A 266 3.89 6.77 5.97
N VAL A 267 2.56 6.72 6.07
CA VAL A 267 1.65 7.72 5.52
C VAL A 267 0.77 8.26 6.64
N GLU A 268 0.71 9.58 6.76
CA GLU A 268 -0.04 10.28 7.80
C GLU A 268 -1.04 11.25 7.19
N ILE A 269 -2.31 11.08 7.56
CA ILE A 269 -3.43 11.89 7.12
C ILE A 269 -4.05 12.56 8.34
N ASP A 270 -4.18 13.88 8.33
CA ASP A 270 -4.83 14.61 9.42
C ASP A 270 -6.34 14.77 9.23
N GLU A 271 -7.01 15.37 10.22
CA GLU A 271 -8.45 15.63 10.22
C GLU A 271 -8.93 16.50 9.03
N LEU A 272 -8.03 17.25 8.39
CA LEU A 272 -8.29 18.04 7.18
C LEU A 272 -7.92 17.30 5.89
N ASN A 273 -7.71 15.98 5.98
CA ASN A 273 -7.29 15.10 4.90
C ASN A 273 -5.97 15.55 4.21
N ARG A 274 -5.08 16.23 4.95
CA ARG A 274 -3.74 16.57 4.44
C ARG A 274 -2.78 15.42 4.68
N MET A 275 -2.10 15.00 3.61
CA MET A 275 -1.26 13.81 3.59
C MET A 275 0.23 14.17 3.50
N VAL A 276 1.03 13.43 4.26
CA VAL A 276 2.48 13.33 4.09
C VAL A 276 2.90 11.88 4.20
N THR A 277 4.07 11.61 3.67
CA THR A 277 4.72 10.31 3.76
C THR A 277 6.22 10.47 3.89
N TYR A 278 6.84 9.48 4.52
CA TYR A 278 8.29 9.35 4.67
C TYR A 278 8.64 7.87 4.74
N GLN A 279 9.84 7.53 4.27
CA GLN A 279 10.45 6.25 4.57
C GLN A 279 11.06 6.27 5.95
N VAL A 280 11.14 5.11 6.58
CA VAL A 280 11.92 4.86 7.78
C VAL A 280 13.00 3.85 7.42
N ASN A 281 14.26 4.26 7.51
CA ASN A 281 15.37 3.33 7.60
C ASN A 281 15.34 2.74 9.01
N ALA A 282 14.86 1.51 9.11
CA ALA A 282 14.59 0.87 10.39
C ALA A 282 15.87 0.39 11.08
N GLU A 283 16.91 0.08 10.31
CA GLU A 283 18.24 -0.28 10.83
C GLU A 283 18.91 0.93 11.50
N ALA A 284 18.74 2.13 10.93
CA ALA A 284 19.32 3.37 11.46
C ALA A 284 18.37 4.15 12.40
N GLY A 285 17.09 3.78 12.45
CA GLY A 285 16.05 4.52 13.17
C GLY A 285 15.84 5.95 12.65
N LYS A 286 16.00 6.17 11.33
CA LYS A 286 15.97 7.50 10.71
C LYS A 286 14.89 7.62 9.66
N GLU A 287 14.23 8.77 9.61
CA GLU A 287 13.34 9.13 8.51
C GLU A 287 14.15 9.50 7.26
N LEU A 288 13.67 9.09 6.09
CA LEU A 288 14.22 9.36 4.77
C LEU A 288 13.09 9.74 3.80
N ASN A 289 13.42 10.41 2.70
CA ASN A 289 12.50 10.63 1.56
C ASN A 289 11.11 11.15 1.97
N ARG A 290 11.09 12.07 2.93
CA ARG A 290 9.89 12.82 3.30
C ARG A 290 9.44 13.64 2.09
N ASN A 291 8.14 13.62 1.79
CA ASN A 291 7.58 14.26 0.60
C ASN A 291 7.51 15.81 0.72
N ASP A 292 8.66 16.45 0.87
CA ASP A 292 8.81 17.92 0.93
C ASP A 292 8.80 18.61 -0.43
#